data_AF-A0A969S870-F1
#
_entry.id   AF-A0A969S870-F1
#
_cell.length_a   1.000
_cell.length_b   1.000
_cell.length_c   1.000
_cell.angle_alpha   90.00
_cell.angle_beta   90.00
_cell.angle_gamma   90.00
#
_symmetry.space_group_name_H-M   'P 1'
#
loop_
_entity.id
_entity.type
_entity.pdbx_description
1 polymer ?
#
loop_
_entity_poly.entity_id
_entity_poly.type
_entity_poly.pdbx_seq_one_letter_code
_entity_poly.pdbx_strand_id
1 'polypeptide(L)'
;MLYLEWILLIITVLGELPWENIPYLETLLGESSNTPKLLPYSWLLNILCIVGFGLMGLRLPQGTTVSKWLYTALELGLIWLVNALGSWRISFLSPYLIVVIRSCLIFKPTGRVLVTGLVFISFLLSLVISVKDILAIQLELTQPKPATLNEIRIWFIISSINTAFLFGLVLVFVLMLVNALVAERQSRQKLTLAHDQLRQYALRIEDQATLQERNRIAREIHDSLGHAMTAQSIQLENALLFSSIQTPD
;
A
#
# COMPACT_ATOMS: atom_id res chain seq x y z
N MET A 1 -4.26 2.05 3.58
CA MET A 1 -3.33 0.94 3.85
C MET A 1 -3.85 0.10 5.01
N LEU A 2 -4.04 0.65 6.21
CA LEU A 2 -4.65 -0.08 7.35
C LEU A 2 -5.99 -0.76 6.99
N TYR A 3 -6.91 -0.06 6.32
CA TYR A 3 -8.19 -0.64 5.89
C TYR A 3 -8.07 -1.86 4.98
N LEU A 4 -7.02 -1.94 4.15
CA LEU A 4 -6.83 -3.06 3.23
C LEU A 4 -6.39 -4.32 3.99
N GLU A 5 -5.59 -4.15 5.06
CA GLU A 5 -5.21 -5.23 5.96
C GLU A 5 -6.43 -5.77 6.71
N TRP A 6 -7.28 -4.89 7.25
CA TRP A 6 -8.51 -5.30 7.94
C TRP A 6 -9.52 -5.99 7.01
N ILE A 7 -9.67 -5.51 5.76
CA ILE A 7 -10.51 -6.18 4.76
C ILE A 7 -9.98 -7.58 4.46
N LEU A 8 -8.66 -7.73 4.28
CA LEU A 8 -8.05 -9.03 3.98
C LEU A 8 -8.13 -9.99 5.19
N LEU A 9 -8.05 -9.43 6.41
CA LEU A 9 -8.28 -10.15 7.66
C LEU A 9 -9.74 -10.62 7.78
N ILE A 10 -10.70 -9.78 7.40
CA ILE A 10 -12.12 -10.16 7.37
C ILE A 10 -12.38 -11.24 6.33
N ILE A 11 -11.77 -11.13 5.14
CA ILE A 11 -11.89 -12.14 4.07
C ILE A 11 -11.26 -13.47 4.50
N THR A 12 -10.14 -13.44 5.24
CA THR A 12 -9.55 -14.66 5.83
C THR A 12 -10.48 -15.30 6.85
N VAL A 13 -10.97 -14.51 7.81
CA VAL A 13 -11.92 -14.99 8.83
C VAL A 13 -13.17 -15.59 8.17
N LEU A 14 -13.70 -14.94 7.14
CA LEU A 14 -14.90 -15.40 6.43
C LEU A 14 -14.64 -16.69 5.63
N GLY A 15 -13.47 -16.82 5.01
CA GLY A 15 -13.06 -18.05 4.31
C GLY A 15 -12.75 -19.23 5.23
N GLU A 16 -12.41 -18.97 6.49
CA GLU A 16 -12.16 -20.00 7.52
C GLU A 16 -13.40 -20.37 8.34
N LEU A 17 -14.53 -19.69 8.10
CA LEU A 17 -15.78 -20.02 8.76
C LEU A 17 -16.26 -21.38 8.22
N PRO A 18 -16.49 -22.38 9.07
CA PRO A 18 -16.84 -23.73 8.65
C PRO A 18 -18.30 -23.72 8.22
N TRP A 19 -18.57 -23.25 7.00
CA TRP A 19 -19.93 -23.07 6.47
C TRP A 19 -20.74 -24.38 6.49
N GLU A 20 -20.05 -25.52 6.37
CA GLU A 20 -20.63 -26.87 6.47
C GLU A 20 -21.02 -27.32 7.89
N ASN A 21 -20.47 -26.72 8.95
CA ASN A 21 -20.75 -27.13 10.34
C ASN A 21 -21.60 -26.10 11.09
N ILE A 22 -22.23 -25.17 10.39
CA ILE A 22 -23.13 -24.20 11.01
C ILE A 22 -24.48 -24.90 11.27
N PRO A 23 -24.86 -25.16 12.53
CA PRO A 23 -26.03 -25.98 12.88
C PRO A 23 -27.35 -25.41 12.33
N TYR A 24 -27.39 -24.12 12.00
CA TYR A 24 -28.56 -23.43 11.45
C TYR A 24 -28.77 -23.69 9.94
N LEU A 25 -27.73 -24.08 9.20
CA LEU A 25 -27.82 -24.35 7.75
C LEU A 25 -28.34 -25.77 7.48
N GLU A 26 -27.94 -26.75 8.30
CA GLU A 26 -28.49 -28.13 8.29
C GLU A 26 -30.00 -28.14 8.58
N THR A 27 -30.50 -27.24 9.45
CA THR A 27 -31.94 -27.12 9.74
C THR A 27 -32.75 -26.56 8.58
N LEU A 28 -32.13 -25.77 7.69
CA LEU A 28 -32.77 -25.21 6.49
C LEU A 28 -32.71 -26.17 5.29
N LEU A 29 -31.67 -27.01 5.21
CA LEU A 29 -31.43 -27.98 4.14
C LEU A 29 -31.98 -29.39 4.41
N GLY A 30 -32.50 -29.66 5.62
CA GLY A 30 -33.26 -30.88 5.91
C GLY A 30 -32.41 -32.15 6.02
N GLU A 31 -31.11 -32.05 6.32
CA GLU A 31 -30.26 -33.21 6.62
C GLU A 31 -30.02 -33.32 8.13
N SER A 32 -30.75 -34.25 8.76
CA SER A 32 -30.60 -34.61 10.17
C SER A 32 -29.53 -35.69 10.32
N SER A 33 -28.26 -35.32 10.46
CA SER A 33 -27.21 -36.26 10.88
C SER A 33 -26.90 -36.11 12.39
N ASN A 34 -27.45 -37.00 13.21
CA ASN A 34 -27.30 -37.04 14.67
C ASN A 34 -25.91 -37.56 15.10
N THR A 35 -24.85 -36.80 14.82
CA THR A 35 -23.55 -37.00 15.48
C THR A 35 -23.11 -35.67 16.08
N PRO A 36 -22.78 -35.59 17.39
CA PRO A 36 -22.17 -34.39 17.94
C PRO A 36 -20.76 -34.29 17.35
N LYS A 37 -20.64 -33.59 16.22
CA LYS A 37 -19.34 -33.19 15.65
C LYS A 37 -18.72 -32.21 16.65
N LEU A 38 -17.96 -32.75 17.60
CA LEU A 38 -17.14 -31.97 18.51
C LEU A 38 -16.30 -31.02 17.64
N LEU A 39 -16.45 -29.70 17.82
CA LEU A 39 -15.71 -28.71 17.05
C LEU A 39 -14.23 -29.12 17.04
N PRO A 40 -13.65 -29.40 15.86
CA PRO A 40 -12.32 -29.98 15.80
C PRO A 40 -11.35 -28.99 16.45
N TYR A 41 -10.54 -29.46 17.40
CA TYR A 41 -9.57 -28.63 18.14
C TYR A 41 -8.67 -27.80 17.22
N SER A 42 -8.42 -28.29 16.00
CA SER A 42 -7.71 -27.58 14.93
C SER A 42 -8.39 -26.28 14.46
N TRP A 43 -9.72 -26.19 14.54
CA TRP A 43 -10.46 -24.97 14.18
C TRP A 43 -10.28 -23.85 15.20
N LEU A 44 -10.34 -24.17 16.49
CA LEU A 44 -10.06 -23.19 17.55
C LEU A 44 -8.62 -22.69 17.47
N LEU A 45 -7.67 -23.56 17.13
CA LEU A 45 -6.27 -23.20 16.92
C LEU A 45 -6.10 -22.24 15.73
N ASN A 46 -6.84 -22.43 14.63
CA ASN A 46 -6.83 -21.51 13.49
C ASN A 46 -7.37 -20.12 13.84
N ILE A 47 -8.52 -20.06 14.54
CA ILE A 47 -9.07 -18.77 15.02
C ILE A 47 -8.10 -18.07 15.96
N LEU A 48 -7.50 -18.81 16.90
CA LEU A 48 -6.50 -18.27 17.82
C LEU A 48 -5.29 -17.69 17.06
N CYS A 49 -4.91 -18.31 15.94
CA CYS A 49 -3.82 -17.84 15.10
C CYS A 49 -4.21 -16.61 14.27
N ILE A 50 -5.41 -16.54 13.69
CA ILE A 50 -5.89 -15.32 13.02
C ILE A 50 -5.97 -14.16 14.01
N VAL A 51 -6.49 -14.40 15.22
CA VAL A 51 -6.52 -13.41 16.30
C VAL A 51 -5.09 -13.01 16.66
N GLY A 52 -4.15 -13.95 16.75
CA GLY A 52 -2.71 -13.68 16.90
C GLY A 52 -2.15 -12.79 15.79
N PHE A 53 -2.40 -13.09 14.51
CA PHE A 53 -1.98 -12.30 13.36
C PHE A 53 -2.59 -10.88 13.34
N GLY A 54 -3.84 -10.76 13.80
CA GLY A 54 -4.53 -9.48 13.98
C GLY A 54 -3.93 -8.65 15.11
N LEU A 55 -3.66 -9.28 16.26
CA LEU A 55 -3.14 -8.63 17.45
C LEU A 55 -1.68 -8.18 17.27
N MET A 56 -0.87 -9.01 16.59
CA MET A 56 0.46 -8.63 16.13
C MET A 56 0.38 -7.48 15.10
N GLY A 57 -0.61 -7.53 14.22
CA GLY A 57 -0.89 -6.53 13.19
C GLY A 57 -1.24 -5.12 13.67
N LEU A 58 -1.77 -4.99 14.89
CA LEU A 58 -2.15 -3.70 15.46
C LEU A 58 -0.95 -2.81 15.79
N ARG A 59 0.27 -3.36 15.87
CA ARG A 59 1.45 -2.62 16.33
C ARG A 59 2.66 -2.84 15.42
N LEU A 60 2.70 -2.08 14.32
CA LEU A 60 3.86 -2.03 13.43
C LEU A 60 5.13 -1.61 14.19
N PRO A 61 6.19 -2.43 14.23
CA PRO A 61 7.43 -2.08 14.91
C PRO A 61 8.16 -0.95 14.16
N GLN A 62 8.15 0.26 14.73
CA GLN A 62 8.91 1.42 14.23
C GLN A 62 10.39 1.40 14.65
N GLY A 63 10.88 0.28 15.22
CA GLY A 63 12.23 0.13 15.76
C GLY A 63 13.33 -0.13 14.72
N THR A 64 14.45 -0.67 15.21
CA THR A 64 15.67 -0.98 14.43
C THR A 64 15.41 -2.01 13.32
N THR A 65 16.26 -2.02 12.27
CA THR A 65 16.16 -2.97 11.15
C THR A 65 16.11 -4.43 11.61
N VAL A 66 16.79 -4.75 12.71
CA VAL A 66 16.79 -6.09 13.33
C VAL A 66 15.41 -6.47 13.88
N SER A 67 14.70 -5.53 14.53
CA SER A 67 13.34 -5.78 15.02
C SER A 67 12.37 -6.10 13.87
N LYS A 68 12.54 -5.46 12.71
CA LYS A 68 11.73 -5.73 11.52
C LYS A 68 11.94 -7.14 10.98
N TRP A 69 13.20 -7.60 10.91
CA TRP A 69 13.54 -8.96 10.47
C TRP A 69 13.07 -10.02 11.48
N LEU A 70 13.26 -9.76 12.77
CA LEU A 70 12.85 -10.68 13.83
C LEU A 70 11.32 -10.84 13.86
N TYR A 71 10.59 -9.74 13.61
CA TYR A 71 9.14 -9.75 13.46
C TYR A 71 8.67 -10.58 12.26
N THR A 72 9.28 -10.41 11.08
CA THR A 72 8.95 -11.24 9.90
C THR A 72 9.31 -12.71 10.09
N ALA A 73 10.42 -13.00 10.80
CA ALA A 73 10.81 -14.38 11.10
C ALA A 73 9.84 -15.04 12.09
N LEU A 74 9.34 -14.26 13.06
CA LEU A 74 8.33 -14.74 14.01
C LEU A 74 6.98 -14.98 13.32
N GLU A 75 6.54 -14.10 12.41
CA GLU A 75 5.34 -14.33 11.59
C GLU A 75 5.47 -15.62 10.76
N LEU A 76 6.61 -15.83 10.07
CA LEU A 76 6.87 -17.06 9.32
C LEU A 76 6.92 -18.30 10.23
N GLY A 77 7.54 -18.18 11.40
CA GLY A 77 7.58 -19.24 12.41
C GLY A 77 6.20 -19.63 12.92
N LEU A 78 5.31 -18.65 13.10
CA LEU A 78 3.92 -18.89 13.49
C LEU A 78 3.16 -19.66 12.40
N ILE A 79 3.34 -19.29 11.12
CA ILE A 79 2.73 -20.01 9.99
C ILE A 79 3.22 -21.46 9.95
N TRP A 80 4.52 -21.69 10.14
CA TRP A 80 5.09 -23.03 10.12
C TRP A 80 4.60 -23.88 11.30
N LEU A 81 4.47 -23.28 12.49
CA LEU A 81 3.93 -23.91 13.68
C LEU A 81 2.46 -24.30 13.49
N VAL A 82 1.64 -23.43 12.87
CA VAL A 82 0.24 -23.76 12.54
C VAL A 82 0.16 -24.88 11.52
N ASN A 83 1.00 -24.87 10.48
CA ASN A 83 1.02 -25.94 9.48
C ASN A 83 1.47 -27.29 10.08
N ALA A 84 2.31 -27.26 11.12
CA ALA A 84 2.75 -28.48 11.82
C ALA A 84 1.68 -29.04 12.79
N LEU A 85 0.94 -28.18 13.49
CA LEU A 85 -0.07 -28.59 14.49
C LEU A 85 -1.50 -28.77 13.91
N GLY A 86 -1.86 -28.06 12.84
CA GLY A 86 -3.17 -28.10 12.22
C GLY A 86 -3.35 -29.30 11.29
N SER A 87 -4.53 -29.92 11.28
CA SER A 87 -4.85 -30.99 10.32
C SER A 87 -4.71 -30.46 8.88
N TRP A 88 -3.85 -31.10 8.10
CA TRP A 88 -3.17 -30.65 6.87
C TRP A 88 -4.08 -30.45 5.65
N ARG A 89 -5.39 -30.33 5.85
CA ARG A 89 -6.39 -30.56 4.80
C ARG A 89 -6.80 -29.30 4.04
N ILE A 90 -6.44 -28.11 4.52
CA ILE A 90 -6.73 -26.84 3.84
C ILE A 90 -5.45 -25.99 3.86
N SER A 91 -4.64 -26.06 2.81
CA SER A 91 -3.43 -25.24 2.69
C SER A 91 -3.80 -23.75 2.62
N PHE A 92 -3.49 -23.00 3.69
CA PHE A 92 -3.87 -21.61 3.86
C PHE A 92 -3.00 -20.67 3.00
N LEU A 93 -3.46 -20.33 1.80
CA LEU A 93 -2.81 -19.34 0.90
C LEU A 93 -2.84 -17.90 1.45
N SER A 94 -3.86 -17.60 2.24
CA SER A 94 -4.20 -16.25 2.65
C SER A 94 -3.27 -15.58 3.68
N PRO A 95 -2.75 -16.27 4.74
CA PRO A 95 -1.80 -15.65 5.66
C PRO A 95 -0.48 -15.24 4.99
N TYR A 96 -0.03 -15.96 3.96
CA TYR A 96 1.18 -15.60 3.21
C TYR A 96 1.02 -14.28 2.45
N LEU A 97 -0.18 -13.99 1.92
CA LEU A 97 -0.51 -12.73 1.26
C LEU A 97 -0.46 -11.55 2.23
N ILE A 98 -0.96 -11.72 3.45
CA ILE A 98 -0.93 -10.70 4.50
C ILE A 98 0.51 -10.34 4.86
N VAL A 99 1.37 -11.35 5.06
CA VAL A 99 2.79 -11.15 5.37
C VAL A 99 3.51 -10.41 4.25
N VAL A 100 3.21 -10.72 2.98
CA VAL A 100 3.83 -10.06 1.82
C VAL A 100 3.43 -8.59 1.74
N ILE A 101 2.14 -8.30 1.89
CA ILE A 101 1.63 -6.92 1.89
C ILE A 101 2.29 -6.12 3.02
N ARG A 102 2.39 -6.69 4.24
CA ARG A 102 3.05 -6.06 5.38
C ARG A 102 4.54 -5.83 5.15
N SER A 103 5.25 -6.84 4.66
CA SER A 103 6.67 -6.74 4.37
C SER A 103 6.95 -5.67 3.30
N CYS A 104 6.06 -5.54 2.32
CA CYS A 104 6.13 -4.48 1.32
C CYS A 104 5.98 -3.07 1.92
N LEU A 105 5.24 -2.92 3.02
CA LEU A 105 5.07 -1.65 3.72
C LEU A 105 6.24 -1.30 4.66
N ILE A 106 6.87 -2.31 5.26
CA ILE A 106 7.93 -2.13 6.27
C ILE A 106 9.32 -1.93 5.66
N PHE A 107 9.61 -2.56 4.51
CA PHE A 107 10.95 -2.61 3.92
C PHE A 107 11.15 -1.69 2.70
N LYS A 108 12.39 -1.22 2.54
CA LYS A 108 12.91 -0.54 1.33
C LYS A 108 12.83 -1.48 0.11
N PRO A 109 12.81 -0.96 -1.14
CA PRO A 109 12.55 -1.75 -2.35
C PRO A 109 13.43 -3.00 -2.51
N THR A 110 14.69 -2.96 -2.11
CA THR A 110 15.61 -4.11 -2.12
C THR A 110 15.24 -5.19 -1.09
N GLY A 111 14.79 -4.79 0.11
CA GLY A 111 14.31 -5.73 1.13
C GLY A 111 12.97 -6.37 0.77
N ARG A 112 12.11 -5.67 0.02
CA ARG A 112 10.80 -6.20 -0.40
C ARG A 112 10.93 -7.45 -1.25
N VAL A 113 11.83 -7.42 -2.24
CA VAL A 113 12.07 -8.56 -3.14
C VAL A 113 12.64 -9.74 -2.36
N LEU A 114 13.59 -9.49 -1.44
CA LEU A 114 14.22 -10.54 -0.64
C LEU A 114 13.20 -11.23 0.29
N VAL A 115 12.38 -10.45 1.00
CA VAL A 115 11.36 -11.03 1.89
C VAL A 115 10.24 -11.71 1.10
N THR A 116 9.81 -11.16 -0.03
CA THR A 116 8.82 -11.82 -0.91
C THR A 116 9.36 -13.16 -1.42
N GLY A 117 10.65 -13.21 -1.78
CA GLY A 117 11.34 -14.46 -2.14
C GLY A 117 11.37 -15.46 -0.98
N LEU A 118 11.69 -15.02 0.24
CA LEU A 118 11.67 -15.87 1.44
C LEU A 118 10.27 -16.43 1.72
N VAL A 119 9.23 -15.61 1.60
CA VAL A 119 7.84 -16.04 1.77
C VAL A 119 7.46 -17.07 0.70
N PHE A 120 7.85 -16.84 -0.55
CA PHE A 120 7.60 -17.78 -1.64
C PHE A 120 8.32 -19.12 -1.43
N ILE A 121 9.58 -19.10 -0.98
CA ILE A 121 10.34 -20.32 -0.62
C ILE A 121 9.66 -21.04 0.55
N SER A 122 9.22 -20.32 1.58
CA SER A 122 8.49 -20.88 2.71
C SER A 122 7.18 -21.55 2.27
N PHE A 123 6.47 -20.95 1.31
CA PHE A 123 5.25 -21.51 0.75
C PHE A 123 5.52 -22.78 -0.07
N LEU A 124 6.55 -22.78 -0.92
CA LEU A 124 6.95 -23.98 -1.67
C LEU A 124 7.35 -25.13 -0.73
N LEU A 125 8.09 -24.83 0.35
CA LEU A 125 8.45 -25.83 1.34
C LEU A 125 7.20 -26.41 2.01
N SER A 126 6.22 -25.57 2.35
CA SER A 126 4.93 -26.00 2.91
C SER A 126 4.21 -26.97 1.97
N LEU A 127 4.14 -26.67 0.67
CA LEU A 127 3.54 -27.56 -0.34
C LEU A 127 4.27 -28.90 -0.44
N VAL A 128 5.61 -28.90 -0.43
CA VAL A 128 6.41 -30.13 -0.51
C VAL A 128 6.16 -31.03 0.69
N ILE A 129 6.10 -30.44 1.89
CA ILE A 129 5.79 -31.18 3.10
C ILE A 129 4.37 -31.74 3.00
N SER A 130 3.37 -30.94 2.60
CA SER A 130 1.97 -31.40 2.44
C SER A 130 1.82 -32.61 1.51
N VAL A 131 2.58 -32.67 0.42
CA VAL A 131 2.55 -33.82 -0.52
C VAL A 131 3.18 -35.07 0.12
N LYS A 132 4.22 -34.93 0.94
CA LYS A 132 4.93 -36.06 1.59
C LYS A 132 4.11 -36.70 2.70
N ASP A 133 3.43 -35.92 3.52
CA ASP A 133 2.64 -36.46 4.64
C ASP A 133 1.42 -37.23 4.15
N ILE A 134 0.77 -36.76 3.09
CA ILE A 134 -0.30 -37.51 2.41
C ILE A 134 0.26 -38.82 1.84
N LEU A 135 1.46 -38.79 1.24
CA LEU A 135 2.12 -39.99 0.73
C LEU A 135 2.49 -40.98 1.86
N ALA A 136 2.85 -40.50 3.04
CA ALA A 136 3.14 -41.33 4.21
C ALA A 136 1.88 -42.02 4.77
N ILE A 137 0.77 -41.28 4.88
CA ILE A 137 -0.53 -41.81 5.34
C ILE A 137 -1.04 -42.92 4.39
N GLN A 138 -0.78 -42.79 3.08
CA GLN A 138 -1.15 -43.80 2.07
C GLN A 138 -0.32 -45.09 2.16
N LEU A 139 0.87 -45.05 2.77
CA LEU A 139 1.75 -46.22 2.92
C LEU A 139 1.35 -47.12 4.10
N GLU A 140 0.63 -46.55 5.08
CA GLU A 140 0.29 -47.21 6.35
C GLU A 140 -1.10 -47.88 6.33
N LEU A 141 -2.00 -47.43 5.43
CA LEU A 141 -3.34 -47.99 5.27
C LEU A 141 -3.54 -48.61 3.87
N THR A 142 -3.41 -49.95 3.82
CA THR A 142 -4.17 -50.86 2.92
C THR A 142 -3.48 -51.33 1.62
N GLN A 143 -3.27 -52.65 1.58
CA GLN A 143 -3.41 -53.64 0.48
C GLN A 143 -3.48 -53.15 -0.98
N PRO A 144 -2.78 -53.83 -1.91
CA PRO A 144 -2.46 -53.32 -3.25
C PRO A 144 -3.68 -53.28 -4.19
N LYS A 145 -4.09 -52.08 -4.60
CA LYS A 145 -4.67 -51.86 -5.93
C LYS A 145 -3.96 -50.70 -6.64
N PRO A 146 -3.02 -50.98 -7.55
CA PRO A 146 -1.99 -50.02 -7.97
C PRO A 146 -2.43 -48.99 -9.04
N ALA A 147 -3.61 -49.13 -9.65
CA ALA A 147 -4.02 -48.30 -10.78
C ALA A 147 -4.62 -46.94 -10.38
N THR A 148 -5.47 -46.89 -9.34
CA THR A 148 -6.18 -45.67 -8.94
C THR A 148 -5.33 -44.71 -8.10
N LEU A 149 -4.32 -45.22 -7.39
CA LEU A 149 -3.41 -44.42 -6.55
C LEU A 149 -2.50 -43.48 -7.36
N ASN A 150 -2.08 -43.91 -8.55
CA ASN A 150 -1.23 -43.08 -9.42
C ASN A 150 -2.03 -41.89 -9.98
N GLU A 151 -3.30 -42.09 -10.34
CA GLU A 151 -4.17 -41.04 -10.85
C GLU A 151 -4.45 -39.97 -9.79
N ILE A 152 -4.78 -40.40 -8.56
CA ILE A 152 -4.99 -39.48 -7.43
C ILE A 152 -3.70 -38.69 -7.14
N ARG A 153 -2.54 -39.35 -7.13
CA ARG A 153 -1.24 -38.70 -6.90
C ARG A 153 -0.92 -37.66 -7.97
N ILE A 154 -1.13 -37.99 -9.25
CA ILE A 154 -0.89 -37.07 -10.37
C ILE A 154 -1.83 -35.86 -10.26
N TRP A 155 -3.10 -36.06 -9.93
CA TRP A 155 -4.07 -34.99 -9.75
C TRP A 155 -3.66 -34.01 -8.63
N PHE A 156 -3.17 -34.52 -7.50
CA PHE A 156 -2.67 -33.68 -6.40
C PHE A 156 -1.40 -32.91 -6.77
N ILE A 157 -0.46 -33.53 -7.49
CA ILE A 157 0.76 -32.86 -7.96
C ILE A 157 0.40 -31.72 -8.93
N ILE A 158 -0.48 -31.99 -9.89
CA ILE A 158 -0.96 -30.97 -10.86
C ILE A 158 -1.67 -29.82 -10.13
N SER A 159 -2.56 -30.13 -9.18
CA SER A 159 -3.28 -29.14 -8.38
C SER A 159 -2.31 -28.28 -7.55
N SER A 160 -1.28 -28.89 -6.97
CA SER A 160 -0.25 -28.19 -6.20
C SER A 160 0.58 -27.24 -7.07
N ILE A 161 0.96 -27.68 -8.28
CA ILE A 161 1.68 -26.85 -9.25
C ILE A 161 0.83 -25.66 -9.71
N ASN A 162 -0.43 -25.90 -10.07
CA ASN A 162 -1.36 -24.84 -10.46
C ASN A 162 -1.52 -23.80 -9.34
N THR A 163 -1.68 -24.27 -8.11
CA THR A 163 -1.80 -23.40 -6.93
C THR A 163 -0.52 -22.57 -6.71
N ALA A 164 0.65 -23.18 -6.85
CA ALA A 164 1.93 -22.47 -6.75
C ALA A 164 2.12 -21.41 -7.85
N PHE A 165 1.70 -21.73 -9.07
CA PHE A 165 1.76 -20.81 -10.20
C PHE A 165 0.84 -19.60 -9.99
N LEU A 166 -0.43 -19.84 -9.63
CA LEU A 166 -1.39 -18.78 -9.32
C LEU A 166 -0.91 -17.90 -8.17
N PHE A 167 -0.39 -18.50 -7.10
CA PHE A 167 0.15 -17.76 -5.97
C PHE A 167 1.33 -16.87 -6.39
N GLY A 168 2.26 -17.40 -7.19
CA GLY A 168 3.36 -16.62 -7.77
C GLY A 168 2.89 -15.42 -8.59
N LEU A 169 1.87 -15.60 -9.43
CA LEU A 169 1.25 -14.52 -10.21
C LEU A 169 0.67 -13.43 -9.31
N VAL A 170 -0.09 -13.82 -8.28
CA VAL A 170 -0.68 -12.86 -7.33
C VAL A 170 0.42 -12.11 -6.58
N LEU A 171 1.51 -12.76 -6.16
CA LEU A 171 2.64 -12.11 -5.50
C LEU A 171 3.26 -11.03 -6.39
N VAL A 172 3.53 -11.35 -7.65
CA VAL A 172 4.09 -10.40 -8.62
C VAL A 172 3.13 -9.23 -8.83
N PHE A 173 1.84 -9.51 -8.97
CA PHE A 173 0.81 -8.48 -9.13
C PHE A 173 0.75 -7.53 -7.91
N VAL A 174 0.74 -8.08 -6.70
CA VAL A 174 0.74 -7.28 -5.46
C VAL A 174 2.01 -6.43 -5.36
N LEU A 175 3.18 -6.99 -5.68
CA LEU A 175 4.44 -6.24 -5.66
C LEU A 175 4.39 -5.06 -6.64
N MET A 176 3.88 -5.29 -7.85
CA MET A 176 3.72 -4.26 -8.88
C MET A 176 2.73 -3.17 -8.42
N LEU A 177 1.59 -3.56 -7.86
CA LEU A 177 0.57 -2.65 -7.36
C LEU A 177 1.11 -1.76 -6.23
N VAL A 178 1.84 -2.33 -5.26
CA VAL A 178 2.43 -1.55 -4.17
C VAL A 178 3.49 -0.58 -4.71
N ASN A 179 4.32 -1.01 -5.66
CA ASN A 179 5.31 -0.13 -6.29
C ASN A 179 4.63 1.02 -7.06
N ALA A 180 3.57 0.74 -7.81
CA ALA A 180 2.78 1.74 -8.50
C ALA A 180 2.15 2.76 -7.53
N LEU A 181 1.54 2.29 -6.43
CA LEU A 181 0.95 3.15 -5.42
C LEU A 181 1.99 4.05 -4.72
N VAL A 182 3.17 3.51 -4.41
CA VAL A 182 4.25 4.31 -3.81
C VAL A 182 4.77 5.36 -4.80
N ALA A 183 4.99 4.98 -6.05
CA ALA A 183 5.42 5.90 -7.11
C ALA A 183 4.38 7.00 -7.36
N GLU A 184 3.09 6.65 -7.38
CA GLU A 184 1.99 7.60 -7.54
C GLU A 184 1.97 8.61 -6.38
N ARG A 185 2.10 8.15 -5.13
CA ARG A 185 2.16 9.04 -3.95
C ARG A 185 3.34 10.00 -4.03
N GLN A 186 4.51 9.52 -4.42
CA GLN A 186 5.69 10.37 -4.60
C GLN A 186 5.48 11.39 -5.74
N SER A 187 4.88 10.97 -6.85
CA SER A 187 4.54 11.85 -7.97
C SER A 187 3.56 12.94 -7.55
N ARG A 188 2.48 12.58 -6.83
CA ARG A 188 1.51 13.54 -6.28
C ARG A 188 2.16 14.54 -5.35
N GLN A 189 3.04 14.11 -4.46
CA GLN A 189 3.78 15.01 -3.56
C GLN A 189 4.66 16.00 -4.33
N LYS A 190 5.41 15.53 -5.34
CA LYS A 190 6.23 16.39 -6.20
C LYS A 190 5.37 17.41 -6.96
N LEU A 191 4.20 16.98 -7.46
CA LEU A 191 3.27 17.86 -8.15
C LEU A 191 2.72 18.95 -7.22
N THR A 192 2.33 18.59 -5.99
CA THR A 192 1.88 19.58 -4.99
C THR A 192 2.97 20.59 -4.67
N LEU A 193 4.21 20.15 -4.49
CA LEU A 193 5.34 21.05 -4.24
C LEU A 193 5.62 21.98 -5.43
N ALA A 194 5.61 21.44 -6.66
CA ALA A 194 5.80 22.25 -7.87
C ALA A 194 4.68 23.28 -8.06
N HIS A 195 3.44 22.90 -7.75
CA HIS A 195 2.29 23.80 -7.82
C HIS A 195 2.41 24.94 -6.80
N ASP A 196 2.86 24.66 -5.58
CA ASP A 196 3.09 25.71 -4.57
C ASP A 196 4.22 26.66 -4.97
N GLN A 197 5.32 26.14 -5.54
CA GLN A 197 6.40 26.96 -6.08
C GLN A 197 5.94 27.87 -7.23
N LEU A 198 5.16 27.34 -8.17
CA LEU A 198 4.59 28.13 -9.27
C LEU A 198 3.69 29.25 -8.74
N ARG A 199 2.86 28.96 -7.73
CA ARG A 199 2.02 29.97 -7.07
C ARG A 199 2.86 31.07 -6.43
N GLN A 200 3.94 30.72 -5.73
CA GLN A 200 4.84 31.69 -5.13
C GLN A 200 5.55 32.56 -6.19
N TYR A 201 5.96 31.98 -7.31
CA TYR A 201 6.55 32.75 -8.41
C TYR A 201 5.55 33.69 -9.08
N ALA A 202 4.31 33.25 -9.28
CA ALA A 202 3.25 34.11 -9.82
C ALA A 202 3.03 35.35 -8.94
N LEU A 203 2.95 35.17 -7.62
CA LEU A 203 2.82 36.27 -6.67
C LEU A 203 4.02 37.24 -6.70
N ARG A 204 5.25 36.71 -6.81
CA ARG A 204 6.45 37.57 -6.93
C ARG A 204 6.47 38.36 -8.23
N ILE A 205 6.04 37.76 -9.34
CA ILE A 205 5.94 38.44 -10.64
C ILE A 205 4.89 39.55 -10.56
N GLU A 206 3.74 39.30 -9.95
CA GLU A 206 2.69 40.29 -9.75
C GLU A 206 3.16 41.48 -8.91
N ASP A 207 3.84 41.21 -7.79
CA ASP A 207 4.39 42.26 -6.92
C ASP A 207 5.46 43.09 -7.66
N GLN A 208 6.36 42.42 -8.40
CA GLN A 208 7.38 43.08 -9.21
C GLN A 208 6.75 43.93 -10.32
N ALA A 209 5.74 43.42 -11.02
CA ALA A 209 5.01 44.17 -12.05
C ALA A 209 4.31 45.39 -11.44
N THR A 210 3.70 45.24 -10.27
CA THR A 210 3.04 46.34 -9.54
C THR A 210 4.04 47.42 -9.14
N LEU A 211 5.23 47.04 -8.65
CA LEU A 211 6.30 47.97 -8.31
C LEU A 211 6.86 48.69 -9.55
N GLN A 212 7.05 47.96 -10.66
CA GLN A 212 7.48 48.55 -11.93
C GLN A 212 6.46 49.56 -12.46
N GLU A 213 5.17 49.23 -12.39
CA GLU A 213 4.09 50.12 -12.82
C GLU A 213 4.04 51.39 -11.95
N ARG A 214 4.15 51.25 -10.62
CA ARG A 214 4.25 52.40 -9.71
C ARG A 214 5.43 53.30 -10.02
N ASN A 215 6.59 52.72 -10.33
CA ASN A 215 7.79 53.48 -10.68
C ASN A 215 7.62 54.21 -12.04
N ARG A 216 6.98 53.55 -13.01
CA ARG A 216 6.63 54.19 -14.30
C ARG A 216 5.71 55.39 -14.07
N ILE A 217 4.63 55.21 -13.31
CA ILE A 217 3.67 56.27 -12.97
C ILE A 217 4.38 57.43 -12.25
N ALA A 218 5.23 57.14 -11.27
CA ALA A 218 5.97 58.18 -10.55
C ALA A 218 6.86 59.02 -11.49
N ARG A 219 7.49 58.39 -12.49
CA ARG A 219 8.31 59.07 -13.49
C ARG A 219 7.46 59.92 -14.44
N GLU A 220 6.36 59.38 -14.96
CA GLU A 220 5.41 60.13 -15.79
C GLU A 220 4.83 61.35 -15.06
N ILE A 221 4.47 61.19 -13.78
CA ILE A 221 4.02 62.30 -12.93
C ILE A 221 5.16 63.32 -12.72
N HIS A 222 6.38 62.86 -12.46
CA HIS A 222 7.53 63.75 -12.27
C HIS A 222 7.85 64.56 -13.52
N ASP A 223 7.87 63.92 -14.69
CA ASP A 223 8.17 64.57 -15.97
C ASP A 223 7.08 65.59 -16.33
N SER A 224 5.79 65.22 -16.20
CA SER A 224 4.66 66.13 -16.48
C SER A 224 4.63 67.34 -15.53
N LEU A 225 4.82 67.12 -14.23
CA LEU A 225 4.84 68.20 -13.23
C LEU A 225 6.09 69.09 -13.42
N GLY A 226 7.27 68.49 -13.66
CA GLY A 226 8.52 69.19 -13.92
C GLY A 226 8.45 70.08 -15.16
N HIS A 227 7.88 69.57 -16.25
CA HIS A 227 7.65 70.36 -17.46
C HIS A 227 6.67 71.51 -17.24
N ALA A 228 5.56 71.27 -16.53
CA ALA A 228 4.58 72.31 -16.24
C ALA A 228 5.17 73.45 -15.38
N MET A 229 5.95 73.11 -14.35
CA MET A 229 6.64 74.11 -13.51
C MET A 229 7.67 74.91 -14.31
N THR A 230 8.45 74.26 -15.17
CA THR A 230 9.43 74.95 -16.01
C THR A 230 8.74 75.91 -16.99
N ALA A 231 7.63 75.48 -17.62
CA ALA A 231 6.84 76.34 -18.49
C ALA A 231 6.26 77.56 -17.76
N GLN A 232 5.73 77.38 -16.54
CA GLN A 232 5.24 78.49 -15.71
C GLN A 232 6.36 79.45 -15.31
N SER A 233 7.54 78.93 -14.95
CA SER A 233 8.70 79.76 -14.62
C SER A 233 9.11 80.64 -15.81
N ILE A 234 9.18 80.07 -17.01
CA ILE A 234 9.50 80.82 -18.24
C ILE A 234 8.42 81.87 -18.55
N GLN A 235 7.13 81.54 -18.36
CA GLN A 235 6.05 82.52 -18.56
C GLN A 235 6.14 83.70 -17.59
N LEU A 236 6.46 83.44 -16.31
CA LEU A 236 6.67 84.48 -15.31
C LEU A 236 7.88 85.35 -15.64
N GLU A 237 8.99 84.73 -16.04
CA GLU A 237 10.21 85.45 -16.43
C GLU A 237 9.97 86.35 -17.66
N ASN A 238 9.28 85.84 -18.67
CA ASN A 238 8.87 86.63 -19.84
C ASN A 238 7.93 87.79 -19.47
N ALA A 239 6.97 87.57 -18.57
CA ALA A 239 6.07 88.61 -18.09
C ALA A 239 6.81 89.73 -17.34
N LEU A 240 7.78 89.37 -16.50
CA LEU A 240 8.64 90.32 -15.80
C LEU A 240 9.48 91.14 -16.78
N LEU A 241 10.14 90.47 -17.74
CA LEU A 241 10.88 91.13 -18.83
C LEU A 241 9.99 92.11 -19.60
N PHE A 242 8.79 91.70 -20.00
CA PHE A 242 7.86 92.55 -20.72
C PHE A 242 7.44 93.78 -19.90
N SER A 243 7.18 93.61 -18.60
CA SER A 243 6.84 94.72 -17.71
C SER A 243 7.97 95.73 -17.54
N SER A 244 9.23 95.27 -17.52
CA SER A 244 10.42 96.14 -17.42
C SER A 244 10.70 96.95 -18.69
N ILE A 245 10.22 96.47 -19.85
CA ILE A 245 10.31 97.18 -21.14
C ILE A 245 9.19 98.22 -21.27
N GLN A 246 8.04 97.98 -20.64
CA GLN A 246 6.84 98.81 -20.74
C GLN A 246 6.86 100.06 -19.83
N THR A 247 7.80 100.18 -18.88
CA THR A 247 7.99 101.41 -18.08
C THR A 247 8.82 102.42 -18.89
N PRO A 248 8.21 103.49 -19.45
CA PRO A 248 8.93 104.53 -20.15
C PRO A 248 9.34 105.61 -19.14
N ASP A 249 10.62 105.95 -19.11
CA ASP A 249 11.04 107.32 -18.73
C ASP A 249 10.73 108.28 -19.89
#